data_AF-A0A517Y2C4-F1
#
_entry.id   AF-A0A517Y2C4-F1
#
_cell.length_a   1.000
_cell.length_b   1.000
_cell.length_c   1.000
_cell.angle_alpha   90.00
_cell.angle_beta   90.00
_cell.angle_gamma   90.00
#
_symmetry.space_group_name_H-M   'P 1'
#
loop_
_entity.id
_entity.type
_entity.pdbx_description
1 polymer ?
#
loop_
_entity_poly.entity_id
_entity_poly.type
_entity_poly.pdbx_seq_one_letter_code
_entity_poly.pdbx_strand_id
1 'polypeptide(L)'
;MKTILGLLAMLLGGVGVVLLVACGVAVWRAEGVVVDRTDRVAARTAERLVKVEGRLTRLEGRVKDLTVDVDVVRSAAARLVEKAVADVVARTEVEQLVERLDRSLSKADELGETLDVIARLVEDVADLAAQLDGAPERVELLRRVADALEQAAAVLTGIRAELAELRTRKAAPDPRKLTDLAARTRGPLERVADGIGAVRQHSVDARGELEELRGKVHFWSRAVAAALSFVVVWFGLGQVCLVGWGWKRVRVSPQRAMAPGAAGSRS
;
A
#
# COMPACT_ATOMS: atom_id res chain seq x y z
N MET A 1 -55.78 -4.99 37.68
CA MET A 1 -55.29 -5.32 36.32
C MET A 1 -54.75 -4.11 35.55
N LYS A 2 -55.47 -2.98 35.43
CA LYS A 2 -55.01 -1.81 34.64
C LYS A 2 -53.69 -1.16 35.12
N THR A 3 -53.43 -1.18 36.42
CA THR A 3 -52.19 -0.67 37.05
C THR A 3 -50.97 -1.56 36.80
N ILE A 4 -51.13 -2.89 36.87
CA ILE A 4 -50.06 -3.87 36.59
C ILE A 4 -49.60 -3.73 35.13
N LEU A 5 -50.55 -3.57 34.19
CA LEU A 5 -50.23 -3.36 32.77
C LEU A 5 -49.43 -2.07 32.53
N GLY A 6 -49.71 -1.00 33.28
CA GLY A 6 -48.99 0.27 33.19
C GLY A 6 -47.56 0.20 33.71
N LEU A 7 -47.35 -0.50 34.83
CA LEU A 7 -46.02 -0.77 35.40
C LEU A 7 -45.16 -1.64 34.47
N LEU A 8 -45.75 -2.69 33.89
CA LEU A 8 -45.07 -3.55 32.91
C LEU A 8 -44.66 -2.77 31.66
N ALA A 9 -45.53 -1.88 31.16
CA ALA A 9 -45.21 -1.01 30.03
C ALA A 9 -44.08 -0.01 30.34
N MET A 10 -44.04 0.54 31.57
CA MET A 10 -42.96 1.43 32.01
C MET A 10 -41.62 0.71 32.15
N LEU A 11 -41.60 -0.48 32.74
CA LEU A 11 -40.37 -1.27 32.88
C LEU A 11 -39.84 -1.71 31.51
N LEU A 12 -40.72 -2.17 30.61
CA LEU A 12 -40.33 -2.56 29.26
C LEU A 12 -39.78 -1.37 28.47
N GLY A 13 -40.43 -0.20 28.55
CA GLY A 13 -39.96 1.02 27.91
C GLY A 13 -38.62 1.52 28.49
N GLY A 14 -38.44 1.45 29.80
CA GLY A 14 -37.18 1.81 30.46
C GLY A 14 -36.01 0.92 30.04
N VAL A 15 -36.21 -0.41 30.02
CA VAL A 15 -35.21 -1.37 29.53
C VAL A 15 -34.90 -1.14 28.05
N GLY A 16 -35.93 -0.85 27.24
CA GLY A 16 -35.77 -0.53 25.82
C GLY A 16 -34.90 0.72 25.58
N VAL A 17 -35.09 1.79 26.35
CA VAL A 17 -34.27 3.00 26.25
C VAL A 17 -32.81 2.73 26.62
N VAL A 18 -32.55 1.98 27.69
CA VAL A 18 -31.17 1.64 28.10
C VAL A 18 -30.46 0.80 27.03
N LEU A 19 -31.15 -0.20 26.46
CA LEU A 19 -30.63 -1.00 25.35
C LEU A 19 -30.32 -0.15 24.11
N LEU A 20 -31.19 0.80 23.76
CA LEU A 20 -30.99 1.69 22.61
C LEU A 20 -29.77 2.61 22.80
N VAL A 21 -29.58 3.16 24.00
CA VAL A 21 -28.38 3.96 24.32
C VAL A 21 -27.13 3.11 24.23
N ALA A 22 -27.15 1.89 24.78
CA ALA A 22 -26.02 0.96 24.69
C ALA A 22 -25.69 0.58 23.24
N CYS A 23 -26.70 0.31 22.40
CA CYS A 23 -26.52 0.08 20.96
C CYS A 23 -25.94 1.29 20.25
N GLY A 24 -26.42 2.50 20.53
CA GLY A 24 -25.85 3.74 19.99
C GLY A 24 -24.36 3.87 20.31
N VAL A 25 -24.00 3.73 21.59
CA VAL A 25 -22.59 3.78 22.03
C VAL A 25 -21.76 2.68 21.35
N ALA A 26 -22.29 1.47 21.19
CA ALA A 26 -21.61 0.38 20.53
C ALA A 26 -21.34 0.66 19.04
N VAL A 27 -22.28 1.25 18.31
CA VAL A 27 -22.13 1.63 16.89
C VAL A 27 -21.00 2.65 16.73
N TRP A 28 -21.00 3.71 17.54
CA TRP A 28 -19.96 4.74 17.49
C TRP A 28 -18.58 4.21 17.91
N ARG A 29 -18.53 3.27 18.87
CA ARG A 29 -17.28 2.58 19.21
C ARG A 29 -16.78 1.68 18.08
N ALA A 30 -17.68 0.93 17.42
CA ALA A 30 -17.32 0.05 16.32
C ALA A 30 -16.78 0.84 15.13
N GLU A 31 -17.41 1.98 14.78
CA GLU A 31 -16.89 2.93 13.78
C GLU A 31 -15.46 3.37 14.12
N GLY A 32 -15.24 3.84 15.36
CA GLY A 32 -13.92 4.29 15.79
C GLY A 32 -12.84 3.20 15.63
N VAL A 33 -13.16 1.95 15.96
CA VAL A 33 -12.22 0.82 15.80
C VAL A 33 -11.94 0.50 14.33
N VAL A 34 -12.95 0.53 13.46
CA VAL A 34 -12.79 0.25 12.03
C VAL A 34 -11.96 1.35 11.36
N VAL A 35 -12.26 2.61 11.68
CA VAL A 35 -11.52 3.77 11.19
C VAL A 35 -10.07 3.72 11.68
N ASP A 36 -9.83 3.48 12.97
CA ASP A 36 -8.47 3.37 13.54
C ASP A 36 -7.64 2.26 12.90
N ARG A 37 -8.26 1.09 12.65
CA ARG A 37 -7.57 -0.03 11.99
C ARG A 37 -7.23 0.32 10.55
N THR A 38 -8.16 0.93 9.83
CA THR A 38 -7.95 1.39 8.46
C THR A 38 -6.84 2.42 8.40
N ASP A 39 -6.84 3.40 9.29
CA ASP A 39 -5.80 4.43 9.39
C ASP A 39 -4.42 3.82 9.71
N ARG A 40 -4.35 2.83 10.62
CA ARG A 40 -3.09 2.13 10.92
C ARG A 40 -2.57 1.28 9.77
N VAL A 41 -3.45 0.67 8.98
CA VAL A 41 -3.07 -0.10 7.79
C VAL A 41 -2.62 0.85 6.69
N ALA A 42 -3.36 1.94 6.46
CA ALA A 42 -3.01 2.96 5.49
C ALA A 42 -1.67 3.62 5.83
N ALA A 43 -1.45 4.03 7.07
CA ALA A 43 -0.18 4.62 7.52
C ALA A 43 1.00 3.66 7.35
N ARG A 44 0.85 2.38 7.72
CA ARG A 44 1.91 1.37 7.52
C ARG A 44 2.21 1.13 6.04
N THR A 45 1.19 1.15 5.19
CA THR A 45 1.33 0.98 3.75
C THR A 45 2.02 2.19 3.13
N ALA A 46 1.61 3.41 3.50
CA ALA A 46 2.25 4.65 3.08
C ALA A 46 3.73 4.71 3.50
N GLU A 47 4.05 4.35 4.75
CA GLU A 47 5.44 4.32 5.22
C GLU A 47 6.30 3.31 4.43
N ARG A 48 5.74 2.14 4.12
CA ARG A 48 6.41 1.13 3.26
C ARG A 48 6.64 1.68 1.86
N LEU A 49 5.64 2.32 1.25
CA LEU A 49 5.78 2.95 -0.06
C LEU A 49 6.84 4.06 -0.05
N VAL A 50 6.98 4.83 1.04
CA VAL A 50 8.04 5.84 1.19
C VAL A 50 9.41 5.19 1.25
N LYS A 51 9.55 4.07 1.98
CA LYS A 51 10.81 3.32 2.02
C LYS A 51 11.16 2.73 0.65
N VAL A 52 10.19 2.21 -0.08
CA VAL A 52 10.37 1.68 -1.45
C VAL A 52 10.80 2.80 -2.38
N GLU A 53 10.11 3.94 -2.39
CA GLU A 53 10.47 5.11 -3.21
C GLU A 53 11.89 5.61 -2.91
N GLY A 54 12.26 5.69 -1.63
CA GLY A 54 13.62 6.07 -1.24
C GLY A 54 14.69 5.07 -1.72
N ARG A 55 14.38 3.77 -1.76
CA ARG A 55 15.26 2.74 -2.33
C ARG A 55 15.34 2.85 -3.84
N LEU A 56 14.22 3.02 -4.52
CA LEU A 56 14.15 3.22 -5.98
C LEU A 56 14.91 4.46 -6.42
N THR A 57 14.83 5.56 -5.68
CA THR A 57 15.57 6.79 -5.99
C THR A 57 17.09 6.59 -5.88
N ARG A 58 17.54 5.85 -4.85
CA ARG A 58 18.96 5.48 -4.72
C ARG A 58 19.39 4.53 -5.83
N LEU A 59 18.53 3.61 -6.22
CA LEU A 59 18.76 2.66 -7.29
C LEU A 59 18.89 3.37 -8.64
N GLU A 60 17.99 4.31 -8.93
CA GLU A 60 18.03 5.18 -10.12
C GLU A 60 19.36 5.94 -10.20
N GLY A 61 19.79 6.54 -9.08
CA GLY A 61 21.09 7.22 -8.99
C GLY A 61 22.26 6.28 -9.29
N ARG A 62 22.27 5.08 -8.71
CA ARG A 62 23.32 4.08 -8.96
C ARG A 62 23.34 3.58 -10.41
N VAL A 63 22.17 3.36 -11.02
CA VAL A 63 22.04 2.95 -12.43
C VAL A 63 22.56 4.06 -13.35
N LYS A 64 22.26 5.32 -13.04
CA LYS A 64 22.77 6.48 -13.76
C LYS A 64 24.30 6.59 -13.63
N ASP A 65 24.84 6.47 -12.42
CA ASP A 65 26.29 6.50 -12.18
C ASP A 65 27.00 5.38 -12.95
N LEU A 66 26.42 4.17 -12.95
CA LEU A 66 26.93 3.03 -13.68
C LEU A 66 26.89 3.26 -15.20
N THR A 67 25.82 3.88 -15.70
CA THR A 67 25.68 4.22 -17.13
C THR A 67 26.77 5.21 -17.56
N VAL A 68 27.04 6.22 -16.72
CA VAL A 68 28.13 7.19 -16.96
C VAL A 68 29.50 6.50 -16.97
N ASP A 69 29.77 5.63 -16.00
CA ASP A 69 31.03 4.88 -15.94
C ASP A 69 31.23 3.99 -17.18
N VAL A 70 30.18 3.28 -17.61
CA VAL A 70 30.20 2.43 -18.82
C VAL A 70 30.45 3.27 -20.07
N ASP A 71 29.81 4.44 -20.21
CA ASP A 71 30.03 5.35 -21.34
C ASP A 71 31.46 5.92 -21.37
N VAL A 72 32.06 6.18 -20.21
CA VAL A 72 33.47 6.59 -20.09
C VAL A 72 34.39 5.48 -20.56
N VAL A 73 34.17 4.23 -20.12
CA VAL A 73 34.95 3.07 -20.57
C VAL A 73 34.81 2.87 -22.07
N ARG A 74 33.59 2.93 -22.60
CA ARG A 74 33.31 2.81 -24.04
C ARG A 74 34.07 3.86 -24.85
N SER A 75 34.01 5.12 -24.43
CA SER A 75 34.65 6.23 -25.14
C SER A 75 36.17 6.12 -25.11
N ALA A 76 36.75 5.69 -23.98
CA ALA A 76 38.17 5.45 -23.85
C ALA A 76 38.63 4.25 -24.69
N ALA A 77 37.86 3.16 -24.71
CA ALA A 77 38.11 1.99 -25.53
C ALA A 77 38.06 2.32 -27.04
N ALA A 78 37.08 3.11 -27.48
CA ALA A 78 36.97 3.55 -28.87
C ALA A 78 38.19 4.38 -29.31
N ARG A 79 38.68 5.29 -28.46
CA ARG A 79 39.92 6.06 -28.72
C ARG A 79 41.15 5.16 -28.86
N LEU A 80 41.20 4.07 -28.09
CA LEU A 80 42.27 3.07 -28.22
C LEU A 80 42.15 2.30 -29.53
N VAL A 81 40.95 1.96 -29.99
CA VAL A 81 40.75 1.33 -31.31
C VAL A 81 41.23 2.23 -32.44
N GLU A 82 40.91 3.53 -32.39
CA GLU A 82 41.32 4.50 -33.42
C GLU A 82 42.83 4.72 -33.48
N LYS A 83 43.54 4.57 -32.35
CA LYS A 83 44.98 4.76 -32.25
C LYS A 83 45.84 3.63 -32.86
N ALA A 84 45.24 2.63 -33.52
CA ALA A 84 45.95 1.51 -34.18
C ALA A 84 47.01 0.84 -33.28
N VAL A 85 46.54 0.07 -32.30
CA VAL A 85 47.35 -0.44 -31.19
C VAL A 85 48.30 -1.56 -31.62
N ALA A 86 49.60 -1.24 -31.68
CA ALA A 86 50.70 -2.21 -31.65
C ALA A 86 51.65 -2.00 -30.44
N ASP A 87 51.30 -1.08 -29.51
CA ASP A 87 52.20 -0.59 -28.48
C ASP A 87 51.88 -1.15 -27.09
N VAL A 88 52.94 -1.40 -26.29
CA VAL A 88 52.84 -1.94 -24.92
C VAL A 88 52.07 -0.99 -23.99
N VAL A 89 52.17 0.32 -24.24
CA VAL A 89 51.44 1.36 -23.48
C VAL A 89 49.93 1.19 -23.62
N ALA A 90 49.44 0.86 -24.81
CA ALA A 90 48.02 0.65 -25.04
C ALA A 90 47.51 -0.63 -24.35
N ARG A 91 48.36 -1.63 -24.14
CA ARG A 91 47.99 -2.82 -23.37
C ARG A 91 47.73 -2.48 -21.90
N THR A 92 48.58 -1.67 -21.29
CA THR A 92 48.39 -1.18 -19.92
C THR A 92 47.14 -0.31 -19.79
N GLU A 93 46.86 0.55 -20.77
CA GLU A 93 45.63 1.37 -20.79
C GLU A 93 44.37 0.50 -20.91
N VAL A 94 44.38 -0.54 -21.75
CA VAL A 94 43.26 -1.48 -21.85
C VAL A 94 43.07 -2.25 -20.54
N GLU A 95 44.13 -2.72 -19.89
CA GLU A 95 44.04 -3.41 -18.59
C GLU A 95 43.42 -2.49 -17.52
N GLN A 96 43.80 -1.22 -17.47
CA GLN A 96 43.18 -0.24 -16.56
C GLN A 96 41.69 -0.02 -16.85
N LEU A 97 41.30 0.00 -18.13
CA LEU A 97 39.88 0.12 -18.51
C LEU A 97 39.09 -1.14 -18.15
N VAL A 98 39.67 -2.32 -18.29
CA VAL A 98 39.08 -3.59 -17.83
C VAL A 98 38.89 -3.57 -16.32
N GLU A 99 39.88 -3.17 -15.53
CA GLU A 99 39.75 -3.05 -14.08
C GLU A 99 38.74 -2.00 -13.63
N ARG A 100 38.62 -0.90 -14.39
CA ARG A 100 37.60 0.11 -14.13
C ARG A 100 36.21 -0.45 -14.41
N LEU A 101 36.01 -1.11 -15.54
CA LEU A 101 34.76 -1.75 -15.90
C LEU A 101 34.38 -2.84 -14.90
N ASP A 102 35.35 -3.62 -14.42
CA ASP A 102 35.17 -4.65 -13.40
C ASP A 102 34.67 -4.07 -12.07
N ARG A 103 35.25 -2.95 -11.62
CA ARG A 103 34.78 -2.23 -10.43
C ARG A 103 33.37 -1.67 -10.62
N SER A 104 33.06 -1.11 -11.78
CA SER A 104 31.73 -0.60 -12.07
C SER A 104 30.70 -1.74 -12.15
N LEU A 105 31.04 -2.88 -12.77
CA LEU A 105 30.18 -4.07 -12.83
C LEU A 105 30.05 -4.79 -11.48
N SER A 106 31.05 -4.71 -10.60
CA SER A 106 30.90 -5.21 -9.24
C SER A 106 29.82 -4.45 -8.45
N LYS A 107 29.70 -3.14 -8.68
CA LYS A 107 28.56 -2.36 -8.16
C LYS A 107 27.25 -2.73 -8.86
N ALA A 108 27.32 -3.18 -10.11
CA ALA A 108 26.16 -3.66 -10.87
C ALA A 108 25.63 -5.00 -10.35
N ASP A 109 26.45 -5.85 -9.75
CA ASP A 109 25.97 -7.07 -9.09
C ASP A 109 25.15 -6.77 -7.84
N GLU A 110 25.63 -5.85 -6.99
CA GLU A 110 24.83 -5.38 -5.85
C GLU A 110 23.51 -4.77 -6.32
N LEU A 111 23.51 -4.12 -7.49
CA LEU A 111 22.29 -3.65 -8.15
C LEU A 111 21.41 -4.80 -8.62
N GLY A 112 21.97 -5.82 -9.26
CA GLY A 112 21.25 -7.01 -9.71
C GLY A 112 20.56 -7.74 -8.55
N GLU A 113 21.25 -7.96 -7.44
CA GLU A 113 20.66 -8.54 -6.22
C GLU A 113 19.53 -7.66 -5.67
N THR A 114 19.74 -6.34 -5.65
CA THR A 114 18.70 -5.40 -5.19
C THR A 114 17.49 -5.43 -6.13
N LEU A 115 17.70 -5.53 -7.44
CA LEU A 115 16.66 -5.62 -8.46
C LEU A 115 15.85 -6.90 -8.30
N ASP A 116 16.49 -8.05 -8.09
CA ASP A 116 15.82 -9.33 -7.85
C ASP A 116 14.96 -9.29 -6.58
N VAL A 117 15.48 -8.71 -5.49
CA VAL A 117 14.69 -8.51 -4.27
C VAL A 117 13.49 -7.59 -4.51
N ILE A 118 13.64 -6.52 -5.28
CA ILE A 118 12.52 -5.62 -5.61
C ILE A 118 11.52 -6.32 -6.53
N ALA A 119 11.98 -7.09 -7.52
CA ALA A 119 11.13 -7.82 -8.44
C ALA A 119 10.21 -8.79 -7.68
N ARG A 120 10.77 -9.59 -6.77
CA ARG A 120 9.99 -10.50 -5.91
C ARG A 120 9.00 -9.76 -5.03
N LEU A 121 9.38 -8.60 -4.48
CA LEU A 121 8.46 -7.77 -3.70
C LEU A 121 7.32 -7.21 -4.55
N VAL A 122 7.58 -6.84 -5.81
CA VAL A 122 6.55 -6.37 -6.74
C VAL A 122 5.62 -7.53 -7.13
N GLU A 123 6.16 -8.73 -7.35
CA GLU A 123 5.38 -9.93 -7.64
C GLU A 123 4.48 -10.32 -6.47
N ASP A 124 5.01 -10.33 -5.24
CA ASP A 124 4.23 -10.56 -4.01
C ASP A 124 3.06 -9.56 -3.89
N VAL A 125 3.30 -8.30 -4.27
CA VAL A 125 2.26 -7.25 -4.29
C VAL A 125 1.24 -7.49 -5.41
N ALA A 126 1.67 -7.96 -6.58
CA ALA A 126 0.78 -8.32 -7.67
C ALA A 126 -0.15 -9.47 -7.28
N ASP A 127 0.39 -10.50 -6.63
CA ASP A 127 -0.38 -11.65 -6.13
C ASP A 127 -1.36 -11.26 -5.03
N LEU A 128 -0.95 -10.40 -4.09
CA LEU A 128 -1.85 -9.86 -3.08
C LEU A 128 -2.97 -9.03 -3.71
N ALA A 129 -2.65 -8.19 -4.70
CA ALA A 129 -3.64 -7.41 -5.43
C ALA A 129 -4.64 -8.30 -6.18
N ALA A 130 -4.17 -9.39 -6.80
CA ALA A 130 -5.04 -10.36 -7.47
C ALA A 130 -6.00 -11.07 -6.49
N GLN A 131 -5.52 -11.42 -5.29
CA GLN A 131 -6.35 -12.05 -4.25
C GLN A 131 -7.42 -11.12 -3.68
N LEU A 132 -7.18 -9.82 -3.70
CA LEU A 132 -8.08 -8.79 -3.20
C LEU A 132 -9.04 -8.25 -4.27
N ASP A 133 -9.20 -8.97 -5.38
CA ASP A 133 -10.04 -8.57 -6.52
C ASP A 133 -9.61 -7.23 -7.14
N GLY A 134 -8.28 -6.99 -7.13
CA GLY A 134 -7.66 -5.81 -7.73
C GLY A 134 -7.87 -5.78 -9.25
N ALA A 135 -7.89 -4.57 -9.80
CA ALA A 135 -8.09 -4.39 -11.24
C ALA A 135 -7.06 -5.20 -12.05
N PRO A 136 -7.49 -6.05 -13.01
CA PRO A 136 -6.60 -6.97 -13.72
C PRO A 136 -5.48 -6.26 -14.48
N GLU A 137 -5.77 -5.06 -14.99
CA GLU A 137 -4.79 -4.20 -15.68
C GLU A 137 -3.62 -3.81 -14.77
N ARG A 138 -3.88 -3.61 -13.47
CA ARG A 138 -2.83 -3.24 -12.50
C ARG A 138 -1.97 -4.43 -12.11
N VAL A 139 -2.60 -5.59 -11.92
CA VAL A 139 -1.88 -6.84 -11.63
C VAL A 139 -0.93 -7.16 -12.78
N GLU A 140 -1.43 -7.10 -14.01
CA GLU A 140 -0.64 -7.34 -15.22
C GLU A 140 0.54 -6.35 -15.35
N LEU A 141 0.32 -5.08 -15.02
CA LEU A 141 1.37 -4.09 -15.04
C LEU A 141 2.46 -4.40 -13.99
N LEU A 142 2.07 -4.71 -12.75
CA LEU A 142 3.02 -5.04 -11.68
C LEU A 142 3.89 -6.24 -12.07
N ARG A 143 3.29 -7.26 -12.70
CA ARG A 143 4.04 -8.42 -13.22
C ARG A 143 5.03 -8.02 -14.31
N ARG A 144 4.63 -7.19 -15.28
CA ARG A 144 5.56 -6.67 -16.30
C ARG A 144 6.73 -5.90 -15.71
N VAL A 145 6.48 -5.18 -14.63
CA VAL A 145 7.52 -4.47 -13.88
C VAL A 145 8.47 -5.46 -13.20
N ALA A 146 7.95 -6.47 -12.51
CA ALA A 146 8.76 -7.51 -11.89
C ALA A 146 9.62 -8.23 -12.95
N ASP A 147 9.03 -8.67 -14.05
CA ASP A 147 9.71 -9.29 -15.19
C ASP A 147 10.83 -8.39 -15.74
N ALA A 148 10.57 -7.08 -15.89
CA ALA A 148 11.58 -6.14 -16.38
C ALA A 148 12.78 -6.02 -15.42
N LEU A 149 12.52 -6.03 -14.10
CA LEU A 149 13.55 -5.98 -13.07
C LEU A 149 14.36 -7.29 -13.01
N GLU A 150 13.72 -8.45 -13.18
CA GLU A 150 14.42 -9.74 -13.26
C GLU A 150 15.29 -9.86 -14.51
N GLN A 151 14.75 -9.49 -15.68
CA GLN A 151 15.51 -9.48 -16.92
C GLN A 151 16.71 -8.54 -16.83
N ALA A 152 16.54 -7.39 -16.21
CA ALA A 152 17.60 -6.44 -15.95
C ALA A 152 18.72 -7.05 -15.08
N ALA A 153 18.35 -7.69 -13.96
CA ALA A 153 19.30 -8.37 -13.09
C ALA A 153 20.07 -9.47 -13.85
N ALA A 154 19.36 -10.31 -14.61
CA ALA A 154 19.95 -11.39 -15.39
C ALA A 154 20.96 -10.88 -16.43
N VAL A 155 20.67 -9.75 -17.09
CA VAL A 155 21.59 -9.16 -18.06
C VAL A 155 22.85 -8.62 -17.39
N LEU A 156 22.74 -7.97 -16.23
CA LEU A 156 23.91 -7.51 -15.47
C LEU A 156 24.82 -8.68 -15.09
N THR A 157 24.24 -9.79 -14.63
CA THR A 157 24.98 -11.03 -14.34
C THR A 157 25.66 -11.60 -15.60
N GLY A 158 24.98 -11.60 -16.74
CA GLY A 158 25.53 -12.06 -18.02
C GLY A 158 26.74 -11.23 -18.47
N ILE A 159 26.65 -9.90 -18.38
CA ILE A 159 27.73 -8.98 -18.73
C ILE A 159 28.96 -9.20 -17.83
N ARG A 160 28.75 -9.46 -16.54
CA ARG A 160 29.84 -9.80 -15.62
C ARG A 160 30.53 -11.11 -16.01
N ALA A 161 29.76 -12.13 -16.40
CA ALA A 161 30.31 -13.40 -16.85
C ALA A 161 31.18 -13.20 -18.11
N GLU A 162 30.71 -12.40 -19.08
CA GLU A 162 31.48 -12.04 -20.27
C GLU A 162 32.78 -11.27 -19.91
N LEU A 163 32.73 -10.34 -18.95
CA LEU A 163 33.93 -9.63 -18.48
C LEU A 163 34.93 -10.57 -17.79
N ALA A 164 34.45 -11.51 -16.96
CA ALA A 164 35.29 -12.51 -16.33
C ALA A 164 35.97 -13.42 -17.36
N GLU A 165 35.28 -13.74 -18.46
CA GLU A 165 35.87 -14.49 -19.57
C GLU A 165 36.95 -13.67 -20.30
N LEU A 166 36.74 -12.36 -20.51
CA LEU A 166 37.76 -11.47 -21.09
C LEU A 166 39.02 -11.40 -20.22
N ARG A 167 38.88 -11.49 -18.89
CA ARG A 167 40.01 -11.48 -17.94
C ARG A 167 40.80 -12.79 -17.92
N THR A 168 40.12 -13.92 -18.11
CA THR A 168 40.74 -15.25 -18.03
C THR A 168 41.48 -15.64 -19.31
N ARG A 169 41.15 -15.02 -20.46
CA ARG A 169 41.89 -15.22 -21.71
C ARG A 169 43.31 -14.65 -21.58
N LYS A 170 44.33 -15.49 -21.79
CA LYS A 170 45.77 -15.12 -21.76
C LYS A 170 46.19 -14.11 -22.85
N ALA A 171 45.31 -13.82 -23.82
CA ALA A 171 45.57 -12.83 -24.87
C ALA A 171 45.29 -11.42 -24.33
N ALA A 172 46.04 -10.42 -24.82
CA ALA A 172 45.76 -9.02 -24.49
C ALA A 172 44.28 -8.69 -24.78
N PRO A 173 43.57 -8.00 -23.87
CA PRO A 173 42.16 -7.71 -24.08
C PRO A 173 41.99 -6.85 -25.34
N ASP A 174 41.05 -7.23 -26.20
CA ASP A 174 40.77 -6.51 -27.44
C ASP A 174 39.91 -5.26 -27.14
N PRO A 175 40.39 -4.04 -27.40
CA PRO A 175 39.64 -2.82 -27.14
C PRO A 175 38.32 -2.75 -27.92
N ARG A 176 38.19 -3.45 -29.06
CA ARG A 176 36.90 -3.57 -29.79
C ARG A 176 35.89 -4.37 -28.98
N LYS A 177 36.29 -5.50 -28.41
CA LYS A 177 35.43 -6.31 -27.54
C LYS A 177 34.99 -5.55 -26.29
N LEU A 178 35.88 -4.74 -25.71
CA LEU A 178 35.55 -3.88 -24.57
C LEU A 178 34.51 -2.81 -24.95
N THR A 179 34.67 -2.21 -26.13
CA THR A 179 33.70 -1.23 -26.68
C THR A 179 32.34 -1.87 -26.92
N ASP A 180 32.30 -3.06 -27.51
CA ASP A 180 31.07 -3.82 -27.78
C ASP A 180 30.38 -4.24 -26.48
N LEU A 181 31.15 -4.73 -25.50
CA LEU A 181 30.61 -5.10 -24.19
C LEU A 181 29.98 -3.89 -23.49
N ALA A 182 30.69 -2.76 -23.46
CA ALA A 182 30.17 -1.53 -22.87
C ALA A 182 28.90 -1.02 -23.59
N ALA A 183 28.85 -1.14 -24.92
CA ALA A 183 27.66 -0.78 -25.70
C ALA A 183 26.47 -1.71 -25.39
N ARG A 184 26.70 -3.02 -25.23
CA ARG A 184 25.66 -3.99 -24.85
C ARG A 184 25.14 -3.78 -23.44
N THR A 185 25.95 -3.25 -22.53
CA THR A 185 25.56 -2.93 -21.15
C THR A 185 24.60 -1.76 -21.06
N ARG A 186 24.67 -0.81 -22.00
CA ARG A 186 23.89 0.42 -21.95
C ARG A 186 22.38 0.20 -22.09
N GLY A 187 21.93 -0.56 -23.08
CA GLY A 187 20.50 -0.80 -23.31
C GLY A 187 19.77 -1.47 -22.13
N PRO A 188 20.36 -2.48 -21.47
CA PRO A 188 19.85 -3.03 -20.21
C PRO A 188 19.76 -2.00 -19.09
N LEU A 189 20.77 -1.14 -18.90
CA LEU A 189 20.74 -0.08 -17.88
C LEU A 189 19.64 0.97 -18.15
N GLU A 190 19.41 1.33 -19.41
CA GLU A 190 18.31 2.21 -19.81
C GLU A 190 16.95 1.55 -19.49
N ARG A 191 16.77 0.27 -19.82
CA ARG A 191 15.54 -0.48 -19.44
C ARG A 191 15.34 -0.57 -17.92
N VAL A 192 16.42 -0.72 -17.14
CA VAL A 192 16.34 -0.68 -15.67
C VAL A 192 15.85 0.69 -15.22
N ALA A 193 16.42 1.77 -15.75
CA ALA A 193 16.04 3.13 -15.39
C ALA A 193 14.57 3.41 -15.71
N ASP A 194 14.10 3.00 -16.89
CA ASP A 194 12.70 3.12 -17.30
C ASP A 194 11.77 2.31 -16.37
N GLY A 195 12.16 1.07 -16.04
CA GLY A 195 11.43 0.21 -15.11
C GLY A 195 11.32 0.83 -13.71
N ILE A 196 12.42 1.38 -13.18
CA ILE A 196 12.43 2.11 -11.91
C ILE A 196 11.48 3.31 -11.96
N GLY A 197 11.50 4.06 -13.06
CA GLY A 197 10.59 5.18 -13.30
C GLY A 197 9.12 4.76 -13.26
N ALA A 198 8.78 3.65 -13.92
CA ALA A 198 7.43 3.08 -13.90
C ALA A 198 6.99 2.66 -12.49
N VAL A 199 7.84 1.94 -11.74
CA VAL A 199 7.54 1.52 -10.35
C VAL A 199 7.30 2.73 -9.46
N ARG A 200 8.11 3.78 -9.64
CA ARG A 200 8.00 5.01 -8.87
C ARG A 200 6.69 5.73 -9.15
N GLN A 201 6.32 5.88 -10.43
CA GLN A 201 5.04 6.46 -10.81
C GLN A 201 3.87 5.67 -10.20
N HIS A 202 3.90 4.34 -10.29
CA HIS A 202 2.89 3.51 -9.65
C HIS A 202 2.85 3.60 -8.13
N SER A 203 3.99 3.77 -7.48
CA SER A 203 4.04 3.98 -6.03
C SER A 203 3.37 5.30 -5.63
N VAL A 204 3.48 6.34 -6.47
CA VAL A 204 2.79 7.62 -6.28
C VAL A 204 1.29 7.47 -6.50
N ASP A 205 0.89 6.83 -7.60
CA ASP A 205 -0.52 6.60 -7.93
C ASP A 205 -1.20 5.74 -6.86
N ALA A 206 -0.54 4.67 -6.39
CA ALA A 206 -1.02 3.82 -5.32
C ALA A 206 -1.21 4.57 -3.99
N ARG A 207 -0.40 5.59 -3.69
CA ARG A 207 -0.64 6.47 -2.52
C ARG A 207 -1.90 7.29 -2.71
N GLY A 208 -2.10 7.87 -3.89
CA GLY A 208 -3.31 8.64 -4.20
C GLY A 208 -4.57 7.80 -4.05
N GLU A 209 -4.54 6.58 -4.56
CA GLU A 209 -5.65 5.63 -4.44
C GLU A 209 -5.89 5.16 -3.00
N LEU A 210 -4.83 4.94 -2.23
CA LEU A 210 -4.93 4.59 -0.81
C LEU A 210 -5.59 5.73 -0.02
N GLU A 211 -5.25 6.98 -0.32
CA GLU A 211 -5.90 8.16 0.27
C GLU A 211 -7.37 8.27 -0.15
N GLU A 212 -7.69 7.98 -1.41
CA GLU A 212 -9.07 7.96 -1.91
C GLU A 212 -9.90 6.86 -1.24
N LEU A 213 -9.37 5.64 -1.16
CA LEU A 213 -10.00 4.51 -0.47
C LEU A 213 -10.21 4.82 1.01
N ARG A 214 -9.20 5.41 1.68
CA ARG A 214 -9.33 5.89 3.05
C ARG A 214 -10.48 6.88 3.16
N GLY A 215 -10.56 7.88 2.28
CA GLY A 215 -11.67 8.83 2.22
C GLY A 215 -13.04 8.16 2.07
N LYS A 216 -13.16 7.19 1.16
CA LYS A 216 -14.39 6.41 0.94
C LYS A 216 -14.79 5.60 2.17
N VAL A 217 -13.85 4.90 2.82
CA VAL A 217 -14.13 4.13 4.04
C VAL A 217 -14.60 5.05 5.17
N HIS A 218 -13.94 6.19 5.37
CA HIS A 218 -14.36 7.19 6.36
C HIS A 218 -15.77 7.72 6.05
N PHE A 219 -16.06 8.05 4.79
CA PHE A 219 -17.38 8.52 4.37
C PHE A 219 -18.48 7.49 4.62
N TRP A 220 -18.30 6.25 4.13
CA TRP A 220 -19.29 5.19 4.29
C TRP A 220 -19.47 4.77 5.74
N SER A 221 -18.38 4.71 6.52
CA SER A 221 -18.46 4.43 7.95
C SER A 221 -19.33 5.47 8.68
N ARG A 222 -19.11 6.77 8.41
CA ARG A 222 -19.93 7.85 8.97
C ARG A 222 -21.38 7.79 8.48
N ALA A 223 -21.60 7.49 7.20
CA ALA A 223 -22.94 7.37 6.63
C ALA A 223 -23.73 6.23 7.31
N VAL A 224 -23.09 5.07 7.53
CA VAL A 224 -23.68 3.94 8.24
C VAL A 224 -23.95 4.28 9.71
N ALA A 225 -23.01 4.92 10.41
CA ALA A 225 -23.20 5.34 11.79
C ALA A 225 -24.35 6.36 11.94
N ALA A 226 -24.47 7.30 11.00
CA ALA A 226 -25.57 8.25 10.94
C ALA A 226 -26.92 7.57 10.68
N ALA A 227 -26.97 6.65 9.71
CA ALA A 227 -28.17 5.87 9.40
C ALA A 227 -28.62 5.01 10.60
N LEU A 228 -27.69 4.32 11.26
CA LEU A 228 -27.97 3.54 12.47
C LEU A 228 -28.43 4.43 13.63
N SER A 229 -27.81 5.61 13.80
CA SER A 229 -28.24 6.58 14.82
C SER A 229 -29.68 7.05 14.58
N PHE A 230 -30.06 7.29 13.32
CA PHE A 230 -31.43 7.64 12.96
C PHE A 230 -32.42 6.52 13.32
N VAL A 231 -32.07 5.26 13.03
CA VAL A 231 -32.86 4.09 13.41
C VAL A 231 -33.01 3.98 14.94
N VAL A 232 -31.93 4.18 15.70
CA VAL A 232 -31.95 4.16 17.17
C VAL A 232 -32.85 5.27 17.73
N VAL A 233 -32.75 6.49 17.20
CA VAL A 233 -33.61 7.62 17.60
C VAL A 233 -35.08 7.32 17.31
N TRP A 234 -35.38 6.75 16.14
CA TRP A 234 -36.74 6.36 15.77
C TRP A 234 -37.34 5.34 16.75
N PHE A 235 -36.60 4.28 17.08
CA PHE A 235 -37.03 3.31 18.08
C PHE A 235 -37.17 3.93 19.47
N GLY A 236 -36.26 4.84 19.84
CA GLY A 236 -36.31 5.57 21.11
C GLY A 236 -37.56 6.41 21.26
N LEU A 237 -37.97 7.09 20.18
CA LEU A 237 -39.22 7.85 20.15
C LEU A 237 -40.44 6.96 20.44
N GLY A 238 -40.46 5.76 19.84
CA GLY A 238 -41.49 4.75 20.11
C GLY A 238 -41.53 4.32 21.59
N GLN A 239 -40.37 4.09 22.21
CA GLN A 239 -40.29 3.73 23.64
C GLN A 239 -40.74 4.89 24.55
N VAL A 240 -40.38 6.13 24.23
CA VAL A 240 -40.85 7.31 24.99
C VAL A 240 -42.37 7.46 24.90
N CYS A 241 -42.96 7.25 23.73
CA CYS A 241 -44.42 7.23 23.57
C CYS A 241 -45.08 6.14 24.42
N LEU A 242 -44.50 4.94 24.50
CA LEU A 242 -44.99 3.84 25.34
C LEU A 242 -44.92 4.20 26.83
N VAL A 243 -43.80 4.76 27.31
CA VAL A 243 -43.64 5.20 28.70
C VAL A 243 -44.64 6.31 29.03
N GLY A 244 -44.79 7.30 28.16
CA GLY A 244 -45.75 8.39 28.34
C GLY A 244 -47.20 7.90 28.41
N TRP A 245 -47.56 6.94 27.56
CA TRP A 245 -48.88 6.32 27.60
C TRP A 245 -49.12 5.49 28.87
N GLY A 246 -48.13 4.70 29.30
CA GLY A 246 -48.17 3.95 30.56
C GLY A 246 -48.33 4.88 31.77
N TRP A 247 -47.55 5.96 31.81
CA TRP A 247 -47.61 7.00 32.85
C TRP A 247 -49.02 7.60 32.96
N LYS A 248 -49.61 7.97 31.82
CA LYS A 248 -50.96 8.55 31.75
C LYS A 248 -52.01 7.60 32.34
N ARG A 249 -51.91 6.29 32.08
CA ARG A 249 -52.85 5.29 32.64
C ARG A 249 -52.69 5.09 34.15
N VAL A 250 -51.47 5.13 34.66
CA VAL A 250 -51.21 5.00 36.11
C VAL A 250 -51.75 6.21 36.87
N ARG A 251 -51.55 7.44 36.37
CA ARG A 251 -52.02 8.68 37.02
C ARG A 251 -53.55 8.87 37.08
N VAL A 252 -54.33 8.26 36.19
CA VAL A 252 -55.80 8.42 36.15
C VAL A 252 -56.54 7.50 37.15
N SER A 253 -55.83 6.58 37.82
CA SER A 253 -56.44 5.62 38.75
C SER A 253 -56.69 6.05 40.23
N PRO A 254 -56.31 7.23 40.78
CA PRO A 254 -56.49 7.48 42.22
C PRO A 254 -57.91 7.91 42.66
N GLN A 255 -58.77 8.44 41.78
CA GLN A 255 -59.97 9.18 42.24
C GLN A 255 -61.31 8.43 42.20
N ARG A 256 -61.38 7.19 41.72
CA ARG A 256 -62.65 6.42 41.69
C ARG A 256 -62.81 5.38 42.81
N ALA A 257 -61.84 5.25 43.71
CA ALA A 257 -61.89 4.28 44.81
C ALA A 257 -62.29 4.90 46.18
N MET A 258 -62.44 6.22 46.29
CA MET A 258 -62.91 6.92 47.50
C MET A 258 -64.28 7.58 47.30
N ALA A 259 -65.27 6.79 46.86
CA ALA A 259 -66.66 7.11 47.12
C ALA A 259 -67.34 5.91 47.83
N PRO A 260 -67.02 5.65 49.12
CA PRO A 260 -67.94 4.94 49.97
C PRO A 260 -69.08 5.90 50.34
N GLY A 261 -70.32 5.40 50.18
CA GLY A 261 -71.54 6.19 50.32
C GLY A 261 -71.65 6.97 51.62
N ALA A 262 -71.80 8.28 51.51
CA ALA A 262 -72.53 9.09 52.47
C ALA A 262 -73.98 9.21 51.97
N ALA A 263 -74.71 8.09 51.99
CA ALA A 263 -76.14 8.08 51.73
C ALA A 263 -76.81 7.06 52.68
N GLY A 264 -77.40 7.57 53.75
CA GLY A 264 -78.56 6.93 54.38
C GLY A 264 -78.38 6.29 55.75
N SER A 265 -78.66 7.05 56.81
CA SER A 265 -79.42 6.60 57.98
C SER A 265 -80.10 7.83 58.61
N ARG A 266 -81.35 8.17 58.26
CA ARG A 266 -82.59 7.76 58.96
C ARG A 266 -82.38 7.20 60.37
N SER A 267 -82.59 8.03 61.38
CA SER A 267 -83.67 7.91 62.37
C SER A 267 -83.71 9.17 63.23
#